data_AF-A0A832FQ89-F1
#
_entry.id   AF-A0A832FQ89-F1
#
_cell.length_a   1.000
_cell.length_b   1.000
_cell.length_c   1.000
_cell.angle_alpha   90.00
_cell.angle_beta   90.00
_cell.angle_gamma   90.00
#
_symmetry.space_group_name_H-M   'P 1'
#
loop_
_entity.id
_entity.type
_entity.pdbx_description
1 polymer ?
#
loop_
_entity_poly.entity_id
_entity_poly.type
_entity_poly.pdbx_seq_one_letter_code
_entity_poly.pdbx_strand_id
1 'polypeptide(L)'
;MDWMRVNNLKGVAVYRIDEDDEITWLDCQIAGLKVVRARGDFDSYFRKLREVIQELGSLKGYEYLREYTLRYRARRRQGRGFLIFAVFAFRGRRVVGAVLGSTRPGLLRTLDKKLASLGWQRLFFLEMKLPSKHAPRLGSTRSRGSGV
;
A
#
# COMPACT_ATOMS: atom_id res chain seq x y z
N MET A 1 3.35 7.75 15.95
CA MET A 1 3.01 7.41 14.55
C MET A 1 1.90 8.33 14.03
N ASP A 2 2.17 9.62 13.80
CA ASP A 2 1.16 10.60 13.31
C ASP A 2 1.22 10.85 11.78
N TRP A 3 2.07 10.11 11.07
CA TRP A 3 2.39 10.38 9.67
C TRP A 3 1.28 10.07 8.64
N MET A 4 0.29 9.23 8.99
CA MET A 4 -0.84 8.93 8.09
C MET A 4 -1.89 10.04 8.00
N ARG A 5 -1.93 10.96 8.97
CA ARG A 5 -2.98 12.00 9.04
C ARG A 5 -2.76 13.16 8.07
N VAL A 6 -1.52 13.45 7.71
CA VAL A 6 -1.16 14.68 6.97
C VAL A 6 -1.32 14.54 5.46
N ASN A 7 -1.08 13.35 4.88
CA ASN A 7 -0.97 13.18 3.42
C ASN A 7 -2.03 12.24 2.80
N ASN A 8 -3.15 11.99 3.47
CA ASN A 8 -4.24 11.15 2.94
C ASN A 8 -3.86 9.70 2.55
N LEU A 9 -2.63 9.24 2.84
CA LEU A 9 -2.26 7.83 2.77
C LEU A 9 -3.15 7.05 3.74
N LYS A 10 -3.84 6.04 3.21
CA LYS A 10 -4.70 5.14 3.98
C LYS A 10 -4.04 3.80 4.25
N GLY A 11 -2.86 3.56 3.67
CA GLY A 11 -2.02 2.44 4.07
C GLY A 11 -0.61 2.54 3.53
N VAL A 12 0.30 1.84 4.19
CA VAL A 12 1.70 1.63 3.81
C VAL A 12 2.10 0.18 4.07
N ALA A 13 2.89 -0.39 3.18
CA ALA A 13 3.47 -1.71 3.33
C ALA A 13 4.95 -1.68 2.94
N VAL A 14 5.78 -2.42 3.68
CA VAL A 14 7.24 -2.51 3.48
C VAL A 14 7.62 -3.95 3.25
N TYR A 15 8.44 -4.19 2.24
CA TYR A 15 8.85 -5.51 1.79
C TYR A 15 10.37 -5.60 1.65
N ARG A 16 10.90 -6.77 2.01
CA ARG A 16 12.20 -7.29 1.55
C ARG A 16 11.96 -8.13 0.30
N ILE A 17 12.78 -7.91 -0.73
CA ILE A 17 12.64 -8.55 -2.05
C ILE A 17 13.92 -9.33 -2.35
N ASP A 18 15.07 -8.64 -2.45
CA ASP A 18 16.40 -9.20 -2.77
C ASP A 18 16.45 -10.01 -4.09
N GLU A 19 15.84 -9.44 -5.12
CA GLU A 19 15.78 -10.01 -6.47
C GLU A 19 16.40 -9.05 -7.50
N ASP A 20 16.69 -9.56 -8.69
CA ASP A 20 17.07 -8.70 -9.81
C ASP A 20 15.90 -7.83 -10.27
N ASP A 21 16.22 -6.64 -10.79
CA ASP A 21 15.23 -5.65 -11.19
C ASP A 21 14.21 -6.17 -12.19
N GLU A 22 14.65 -6.96 -13.17
CA GLU A 22 13.78 -7.61 -14.16
C GLU A 22 12.72 -8.53 -13.52
N ILE A 23 13.11 -9.32 -12.51
CA ILE A 23 12.20 -10.23 -11.78
C ILE A 23 11.21 -9.42 -10.96
N THR A 24 11.69 -8.39 -10.25
CA THR A 24 10.82 -7.51 -9.46
C THR A 24 9.74 -6.84 -10.34
N TRP A 25 10.11 -6.43 -11.57
CA TRP A 25 9.14 -5.84 -12.49
C TRP A 25 8.15 -6.86 -13.04
N LEU A 26 8.59 -8.09 -13.29
CA LEU A 26 7.71 -9.19 -13.68
C LEU A 26 6.68 -9.48 -12.58
N ASP A 27 7.13 -9.56 -11.32
CA ASP A 27 6.26 -9.73 -10.16
C ASP A 27 5.22 -8.63 -10.02
N CYS A 28 5.65 -7.37 -10.19
CA CYS A 28 4.73 -6.24 -10.22
C CYS A 28 3.65 -6.46 -11.29
N GLN A 29 4.02 -6.86 -12.50
CA GLN A 29 3.07 -7.10 -13.58
C GLN A 29 2.10 -8.26 -13.26
N ILE A 30 2.60 -9.37 -12.71
CA ILE A 30 1.78 -10.52 -12.29
C ILE A 30 0.79 -10.10 -11.18
N ALA A 31 1.25 -9.29 -10.23
CA ALA A 31 0.42 -8.71 -9.18
C ALA A 31 -0.65 -7.74 -9.73
N GLY A 32 -0.48 -7.25 -10.96
CA GLY A 32 -1.37 -6.32 -11.65
C GLY A 32 -0.97 -4.84 -11.51
N LEU A 33 0.28 -4.58 -11.15
CA LEU A 33 0.91 -3.26 -11.07
C LEU A 33 1.62 -2.94 -12.39
N LYS A 34 1.39 -1.74 -12.91
CA LYS A 34 2.10 -1.22 -14.09
C LYS A 34 2.65 0.16 -13.80
N VAL A 35 3.93 0.40 -14.10
CA VAL A 35 4.52 1.74 -14.02
C VAL A 35 3.77 2.69 -14.95
N VAL A 36 3.39 3.86 -14.45
CA VAL A 36 2.71 4.89 -15.22
C VAL A 36 3.37 6.25 -14.99
N ARG A 37 3.40 7.07 -16.04
CA ARG A 37 3.63 8.52 -15.91
C ARG A 37 2.32 9.16 -15.51
N ALA A 38 2.10 9.29 -14.21
CA ALA A 38 0.95 10.00 -13.68
C ALA A 38 1.21 11.51 -13.74
N ARG A 39 0.21 12.29 -14.16
CA ARG A 39 0.25 13.75 -14.08
C ARG A 39 -0.19 14.17 -12.68
N GLY A 40 0.58 15.01 -12.03
CA GLY A 40 0.32 15.52 -10.68
C GLY A 40 1.60 15.63 -9.86
N ASP A 41 1.57 16.49 -8.85
CA ASP A 41 2.60 16.56 -7.83
C ASP A 41 2.32 15.49 -6.76
N PHE A 42 3.23 14.53 -6.65
CA PHE A 42 3.15 13.43 -5.68
C PHE A 42 4.34 13.44 -4.70
N ASP A 43 5.12 14.51 -4.67
CA ASP A 43 6.38 14.58 -3.92
C ASP A 43 6.16 14.37 -2.42
N SER A 44 5.03 14.88 -1.90
CA SER A 44 4.64 14.69 -0.50
C SER A 44 4.39 13.21 -0.13
N TYR A 45 3.87 12.40 -1.05
CA TYR A 45 3.69 10.96 -0.84
C TYR A 45 5.04 10.26 -0.83
N PHE A 46 5.88 10.52 -1.84
CA PHE A 46 7.19 9.89 -1.94
C PHE A 46 8.12 10.26 -0.79
N ARG A 47 8.13 11.52 -0.35
CA ARG A 47 8.87 11.97 0.82
C ARG A 47 8.51 11.13 2.05
N LYS A 48 7.22 10.88 2.29
CA LYS A 48 6.80 10.06 3.43
C LYS A 48 7.20 8.59 3.29
N LEU A 49 7.15 8.03 2.08
CA LEU A 49 7.60 6.64 1.88
C LEU A 49 9.12 6.53 2.11
N ARG A 50 9.91 7.53 1.73
CA ARG A 50 11.35 7.60 2.05
C ARG A 50 11.58 7.68 3.57
N GLU A 51 10.83 8.51 4.28
CA GLU A 51 10.89 8.58 5.75
C GLU A 51 10.59 7.22 6.39
N VAL A 52 9.61 6.47 5.88
CA VAL A 52 9.30 5.12 6.38
C VAL A 52 10.48 4.15 6.23
N ILE A 53 11.23 4.23 5.10
CA ILE A 53 12.44 3.42 4.91
C ILE A 53 13.49 3.76 5.99
N GLN A 54 13.68 5.05 6.24
CA GLN A 54 14.66 5.54 7.22
C GLN A 54 14.25 5.18 8.65
N GLU A 55 12.98 5.37 9.02
CA GLU A 55 12.45 5.12 10.36
C GLU A 55 12.49 3.63 10.72
N LEU A 56 12.15 2.73 9.79
CA LEU A 56 12.06 1.30 10.09
C LEU A 56 13.42 0.59 10.09
N GLY A 57 14.48 1.21 9.56
CA GLY A 57 15.86 0.71 9.58
C GLY A 57 16.08 -0.70 9.01
N SER A 58 15.06 -1.29 8.38
CA SER A 58 14.97 -2.71 8.04
C SER A 58 15.33 -2.99 6.58
N LEU A 59 15.48 -1.93 5.77
CA LEU A 59 16.12 -1.98 4.46
C LEU A 59 17.53 -1.38 4.61
N LYS A 60 18.51 -2.23 4.91
CA LYS A 60 19.93 -1.84 5.02
C LYS A 60 20.69 -2.17 3.74
N GLY A 61 21.76 -1.43 3.47
CA GLY A 61 22.70 -1.74 2.39
C GLY A 61 22.18 -1.45 0.98
N TYR A 62 21.16 -0.60 0.84
CA TYR A 62 20.81 -0.03 -0.46
C TYR A 62 21.75 1.13 -0.79
N GLU A 63 22.03 1.30 -2.08
CA GLU A 63 22.88 2.38 -2.63
C GLU A 63 22.03 3.59 -3.02
N TYR A 64 20.86 3.35 -3.60
CA TYR A 64 19.96 4.41 -4.06
C TYR A 64 18.48 4.01 -3.99
N LEU A 65 17.62 5.03 -3.98
CA LEU A 65 16.17 4.87 -4.01
C LEU A 65 15.62 5.34 -5.35
N ARG A 66 14.55 4.71 -5.84
CA ARG A 66 13.80 5.19 -7.00
C ARG A 66 12.31 5.21 -6.72
N GLU A 67 11.66 6.25 -7.22
CA GLU A 67 10.24 6.52 -7.04
C GLU A 67 9.46 6.14 -8.28
N TYR A 68 8.35 5.44 -8.05
CA TYR A 68 7.46 5.01 -9.11
C TYR A 68 6.02 5.26 -8.71
N THR A 69 5.27 5.80 -9.67
CA THR A 69 3.82 5.70 -9.62
C THR A 69 3.40 4.44 -10.37
N LEU A 70 2.74 3.53 -9.66
CA LEU A 70 2.21 2.30 -10.21
C LEU A 70 0.69 2.41 -10.31
N ARG A 71 0.12 1.84 -11.38
CA ARG A 71 -1.31 1.66 -11.54
C ARG A 71 -1.67 0.21 -11.29
N TYR A 72 -2.47 -0.03 -10.27
CA TYR A 72 -3.07 -1.33 -10.01
C TYR A 72 -4.34 -1.52 -10.84
N ARG A 73 -4.42 -2.65 -11.55
CA ARG A 73 -5.64 -3.13 -12.20
C ARG A 73 -5.89 -4.58 -11.79
N ALA A 74 -7.07 -4.84 -11.23
CA ALA A 74 -7.53 -6.21 -11.06
C ALA A 74 -7.81 -6.82 -12.45
N ARG A 75 -7.31 -8.05 -12.70
CA ARG A 75 -7.35 -8.78 -13.98
C ARG A 75 -8.71 -8.80 -14.71
N ARG A 76 -9.83 -8.51 -14.03
CA ARG A 76 -11.20 -8.63 -14.56
C ARG A 76 -12.03 -7.33 -14.59
N ARG A 77 -11.45 -6.17 -14.26
CA ARG A 77 -12.19 -4.89 -14.30
C ARG A 77 -11.74 -4.02 -15.48
N GLN A 78 -12.63 -3.85 -16.47
CA GLN A 78 -12.57 -2.70 -17.36
C GLN A 78 -12.91 -1.45 -16.52
N GLY A 79 -11.93 -0.56 -16.32
CA GLY A 79 -12.13 0.65 -15.51
C GLY A 79 -10.83 1.40 -15.19
N ARG A 80 -10.96 2.58 -14.57
CA ARG A 80 -9.82 3.37 -14.07
C ARG A 80 -9.15 2.60 -12.92
N GLY A 81 -7.92 2.15 -13.13
CA GLY A 81 -7.10 1.51 -12.10
C GLY A 81 -6.74 2.48 -10.97
N PHE A 82 -6.27 1.95 -9.84
CA PHE A 82 -5.89 2.75 -8.68
C PHE A 82 -4.39 3.05 -8.68
N LEU A 83 -4.01 4.24 -8.21
CA LEU A 83 -2.61 4.58 -8.05
C LEU A 83 -2.04 4.00 -6.74
N ILE A 84 -0.81 3.51 -6.84
CA ILE A 84 0.06 3.09 -5.77
C ILE A 84 1.35 3.90 -5.92
N PHE A 85 1.78 4.50 -4.83
CA PHE A 85 3.08 5.16 -4.77
C PHE A 85 4.09 4.14 -4.26
N ALA A 86 5.23 4.02 -4.93
CA ALA A 86 6.24 3.05 -4.58
C ALA A 86 7.61 3.71 -4.51
N VAL A 87 8.37 3.39 -3.46
CA VAL A 87 9.80 3.68 -3.36
C VAL A 87 10.52 2.33 -3.31
N PHE A 88 11.39 2.09 -4.28
CA PHE A 88 12.21 0.88 -4.36
C PHE A 88 13.63 1.21 -3.95
N ALA A 89 14.22 0.33 -3.14
CA ALA A 89 15.60 0.43 -2.69
C ALA A 89 16.46 -0.54 -3.50
N PHE A 90 17.55 -0.02 -4.08
CA PHE A 90 18.40 -0.77 -5.00
C PHE A 90 19.83 -0.91 -4.46
N ARG A 91 20.49 -2.02 -4.83
CA ARG A 91 21.92 -2.26 -4.70
C ARG A 91 22.43 -2.80 -6.05
N GLY A 92 23.10 -1.96 -6.84
CA GLY A 92 23.37 -2.24 -8.24
C GLY A 92 22.09 -2.47 -9.05
N ARG A 93 21.95 -3.67 -9.63
CA ARG A 93 20.76 -4.13 -10.36
C ARG A 93 19.74 -4.90 -9.50
N ARG A 94 20.03 -5.12 -8.22
CA ARG A 94 19.13 -5.82 -7.32
C ARG A 94 18.20 -4.86 -6.59
N VAL A 95 16.93 -5.24 -6.47
CA VAL A 95 15.95 -4.59 -5.62
C VAL A 95 15.99 -5.26 -4.27
N VAL A 96 16.54 -4.57 -3.26
CA VAL A 96 16.65 -5.12 -1.90
C VAL A 96 15.38 -4.94 -1.08
N GLY A 97 14.52 -4.00 -1.47
CA GLY A 97 13.21 -3.84 -0.87
C GLY A 97 12.36 -2.75 -1.50
N ALA A 98 11.12 -2.64 -1.01
CA ALA A 98 10.16 -1.65 -1.48
C ALA A 98 9.23 -1.17 -0.37
N VAL A 99 8.81 0.08 -0.48
CA VAL A 99 7.73 0.66 0.31
C VAL A 99 6.61 1.07 -0.62
N LEU A 100 5.41 0.56 -0.36
CA LEU A 100 4.19 0.85 -1.11
C LEU A 100 3.25 1.69 -0.26
N GLY A 101 2.70 2.76 -0.83
CA GLY A 101 1.68 3.61 -0.24
C GLY A 101 0.43 3.66 -1.10
N SER A 102 -0.74 3.74 -0.45
CA SER A 102 -2.02 3.96 -1.14
C SER A 102 -2.90 4.94 -0.41
N THR A 103 -3.64 5.75 -1.18
CA THR A 103 -4.74 6.60 -0.69
C THR A 103 -6.08 5.86 -0.62
N ARG A 104 -6.13 4.59 -1.06
CA ARG A 104 -7.35 3.77 -1.05
C ARG A 104 -7.28 2.67 0.02
N PRO A 105 -8.18 2.68 1.02
CA PRO A 105 -8.25 1.62 2.02
C PRO A 105 -8.57 0.25 1.40
N GLY A 106 -7.97 -0.81 1.92
CA GLY A 106 -8.14 -2.21 1.53
C GLY A 106 -7.37 -2.62 0.27
N LEU A 107 -6.78 -1.65 -0.45
CA LEU A 107 -6.05 -1.92 -1.69
C LEU A 107 -4.71 -2.60 -1.40
N LEU A 108 -3.96 -2.11 -0.41
CA LEU A 108 -2.67 -2.71 -0.07
C LEU A 108 -2.83 -4.11 0.48
N ARG A 109 -3.88 -4.41 1.25
CA ARG A 109 -4.18 -5.78 1.70
C ARG A 109 -4.37 -6.77 0.56
N THR A 110 -4.94 -6.31 -0.55
CA THR A 110 -5.10 -7.16 -1.76
C THR A 110 -3.77 -7.40 -2.44
N LEU A 111 -2.94 -6.36 -2.56
CA LEU A 111 -1.61 -6.47 -3.16
C LEU A 111 -0.65 -7.31 -2.31
N ASP A 112 -0.68 -7.12 -1.00
CA ASP A 112 0.15 -7.81 -0.02
C ASP A 112 0.08 -9.32 -0.18
N LYS A 113 -1.14 -9.89 -0.27
CA LYS A 113 -1.33 -11.33 -0.50
C LYS A 113 -0.70 -11.81 -1.81
N LYS A 114 -0.78 -11.01 -2.87
CA LYS A 114 -0.22 -11.38 -4.19
C LYS A 114 1.30 -11.29 -4.20
N LEU A 115 1.85 -10.20 -3.68
CA LEU A 115 3.30 -9.99 -3.62
C LEU A 115 3.94 -11.03 -2.70
N ALA A 116 3.33 -11.34 -1.56
CA ALA A 116 3.78 -12.43 -0.70
C ALA A 116 3.78 -13.79 -1.40
N SER A 117 2.79 -14.08 -2.25
CA SER A 117 2.77 -15.33 -3.04
C SER A 117 3.84 -15.40 -4.14
N LEU A 118 4.47 -14.26 -4.46
CA LEU A 118 5.57 -14.17 -5.43
C LEU A 118 6.94 -14.18 -4.75
N GLY A 119 7.00 -14.25 -3.41
CA GLY A 119 8.25 -14.31 -2.65
C GLY A 119 8.60 -13.04 -1.89
N TRP A 120 7.84 -11.94 -2.08
CA TRP A 120 8.11 -10.70 -1.36
C TRP A 120 7.81 -10.85 0.13
N GLN A 121 8.82 -10.62 0.96
CA GLN A 121 8.67 -10.76 2.40
C GLN A 121 8.22 -9.45 3.04
N ARG A 122 7.02 -9.45 3.59
CA ARG A 122 6.47 -8.31 4.34
C ARG A 122 7.20 -8.09 5.66
N LEU A 123 7.80 -6.91 5.81
CA LEU A 123 8.46 -6.46 7.04
C LEU A 123 7.52 -5.63 7.92
N PHE A 124 6.68 -4.81 7.29
CA PHE A 124 5.74 -3.94 7.97
C PHE A 124 4.48 -3.73 7.14
N PHE A 125 3.33 -3.62 7.79
CA PHE A 125 2.06 -3.34 7.14
C PHE A 125 1.15 -2.55 8.06
N LEU A 126 0.62 -1.45 7.55
CA LEU A 126 -0.31 -0.61 8.25
C LEU A 126 -1.37 -0.08 7.28
N GLU A 127 -2.63 -0.22 7.65
CA GLU A 127 -3.75 0.25 6.82
C GLU A 127 -4.88 0.73 7.72
N MET A 128 -5.42 1.91 7.42
CA MET A 128 -6.55 2.50 8.12
C MET A 128 -7.81 1.70 7.83
N LYS A 129 -8.51 1.26 8.87
CA LYS A 129 -9.86 0.71 8.73
C LYS A 129 -10.83 1.84 8.38
N LEU A 130 -11.67 1.64 7.36
CA LEU A 130 -12.84 2.47 7.19
C LEU A 130 -13.81 2.20 8.36
N PRO A 131 -14.52 3.23 8.88
CA PRO A 131 -15.62 2.99 9.80
C PRO A 131 -16.64 2.06 9.13
N SER A 132 -16.97 0.95 9.78
CA SER A 132 -18.04 0.07 9.31
C SER A 132 -19.35 0.87 9.25
N LYS A 133 -20.00 0.90 8.09
CA LYS A 133 -21.35 1.47 7.95
C LYS A 133 -22.44 0.64 8.67
N HIS A 134 -22.07 -0.44 9.34
CA HIS A 134 -22.96 -1.27 10.15
C HIS A 134 -22.49 -1.23 11.60
N ALA A 135 -22.71 -0.10 12.26
CA ALA A 135 -23.02 -0.15 13.68
C ALA A 135 -24.48 -0.60 13.77
N PRO A 136 -24.82 -1.72 14.44
CA PRO A 136 -26.21 -2.05 14.69
C PRO A 136 -26.82 -0.86 15.44
N ARG A 137 -27.91 -0.31 14.91
CA ARG A 137 -28.73 0.65 15.64
C ARG A 137 -29.19 -0.08 16.90
N LEU A 138 -28.67 0.34 18.06
CA LEU A 138 -29.23 -0.06 19.35
C LEU A 138 -30.74 0.16 19.26
N GLY A 139 -31.48 -0.95 19.33
CA GLY A 139 -32.92 -0.94 19.22
C GLY A 139 -33.50 0.02 20.25
N SER A 140 -34.39 0.90 19.79
CA SER A 140 -35.27 1.62 20.70
C SER A 140 -36.17 0.60 21.39
N THR A 141 -35.89 0.35 22.67
CA THR A 141 -36.81 -0.31 23.57
C THR A 141 -38.04 0.59 23.71
N ARG A 142 -39.06 0.35 22.89
CA ARG A 142 -40.43 0.79 23.19
C ARG A 142 -40.93 -0.06 24.35
N SER A 143 -40.95 0.49 25.54
CA SER A 143 -41.80 0.00 26.63
C SER A 143 -43.27 0.21 26.22
N ARG A 144 -43.91 -0.85 25.74
CA ARG A 144 -45.36 -0.97 25.79
C ARG A 144 -45.71 -1.65 27.12
N GLY A 145 -46.05 -0.85 28.12
CA GLY A 145 -46.83 -1.33 29.25
C GLY A 145 -48.31 -1.25 28.89
N SER A 146 -48.91 -2.41 28.58
CA SER A 146 -50.28 -2.72 28.99
C SER A 146 -50.31 -2.67 30.53
N GLY A 147 -51.33 -2.26 31.25
CA GLY A 147 -52.76 -2.10 31.02
C GLY A 147 -53.39 -2.31 32.40
N VAL A 148 -54.31 -1.43 32.80
CA VAL A 148 -55.40 -1.71 33.76
C VAL A 148 -56.58 -0.87 33.29
#